data_AF-A0A1C3JG03-F1
#
_entry.id   AF-A0A1C3JG03-F1
#
_cell.length_a   1.000
_cell.length_b   1.000
_cell.length_c   1.000
_cell.angle_alpha   90.00
_cell.angle_beta   90.00
_cell.angle_gamma   90.00
#
_symmetry.space_group_name_H-M   'P 1'
#
loop_
_entity.id
_entity.type
_entity.pdbx_description
1 polymer ?
#
loop_
_entity_poly.entity_id
_entity_poly.type
_entity_poly.pdbx_seq_one_letter_code
_entity_poly.pdbx_strand_id
1 'polypeptide(L)'
;MTYQLLNLPESTTDITPQFIEGAILASNLATKPLDPEAWLAVIAPEAGKELVSMVTEQINRQHNLIQRNEYLLTDVLADGDFNEQFADFAEGFMMVWPTVEEQWQTVTMADGTLRMLQALLTTLMLAIDEEQTQQQMIAAGLENPPSLQDLVGQVDLMISEVALAADEAMLGNKSQSVNPFKGIGRNDPCPCESGKKFKQCCGKNS
;
A
#
# COMPACT_ATOMS: atom_id res chain seq x y z
N MET A 1 -10.12 15.74 -7.74
CA MET A 1 -9.51 15.51 -9.08
C MET A 1 -9.58 14.03 -9.31
N THR A 2 -10.09 13.60 -10.46
CA THR A 2 -10.08 12.17 -10.83
C THR A 2 -8.64 11.69 -10.89
N TYR A 3 -8.34 10.53 -10.30
CA TYR A 3 -7.05 9.90 -10.47
C TYR A 3 -6.82 9.60 -11.96
N GLN A 4 -5.58 9.67 -12.42
CA GLN A 4 -5.24 9.38 -13.80
C GLN A 4 -4.04 8.46 -13.82
N LEU A 5 -4.17 7.37 -14.58
CA LEU A 5 -3.08 6.46 -14.90
C LEU A 5 -1.99 7.21 -15.67
N LEU A 6 -0.76 6.71 -15.58
CA LEU A 6 0.36 7.27 -16.33
C LEU A 6 0.13 7.12 -17.84
N ASN A 7 0.34 8.22 -18.57
CA ASN A 7 0.44 8.15 -20.02
C ASN A 7 1.87 7.70 -20.36
N LEU A 8 2.04 6.42 -20.69
CA LEU A 8 3.37 5.85 -20.90
C LEU A 8 4.06 6.42 -22.15
N PRO A 9 5.39 6.59 -22.13
CA PRO A 9 6.15 6.98 -23.31
C PRO A 9 5.98 5.98 -24.47
N GLU A 10 6.00 6.46 -25.71
CA GLU A 10 5.88 5.59 -26.91
C GLU A 10 6.98 4.52 -27.01
N SER A 11 8.11 4.71 -26.31
CA SER A 11 9.20 3.74 -26.24
C SER A 11 8.87 2.48 -25.43
N THR A 12 7.80 2.51 -24.65
CA THR A 12 7.41 1.46 -23.72
C THR A 12 6.23 0.71 -24.32
N THR A 13 6.50 -0.35 -25.08
CA THR A 13 5.49 -1.06 -25.89
C THR A 13 4.92 -2.29 -25.23
N ASP A 14 5.61 -2.83 -24.22
CA ASP A 14 5.34 -4.19 -23.73
C ASP A 14 4.57 -4.20 -22.40
N ILE A 15 4.21 -3.02 -21.88
CA ILE A 15 3.46 -2.86 -20.63
C ILE A 15 2.35 -1.83 -20.77
N THR A 16 1.28 -2.02 -20.00
CA THR A 16 0.11 -1.13 -20.00
C THR A 16 0.17 -0.12 -18.84
N PRO A 17 -0.59 1.00 -18.91
CA PRO A 17 -0.73 1.92 -17.79
C PRO A 17 -1.22 1.23 -16.50
N GLN A 18 -2.13 0.26 -16.63
CA GLN A 18 -2.67 -0.54 -15.54
C GLN A 18 -1.59 -1.40 -14.88
N PHE A 19 -0.78 -2.08 -15.68
CA PHE A 19 0.37 -2.85 -15.20
C PHE A 19 1.34 -1.98 -14.39
N ILE A 20 1.75 -0.82 -14.94
CA ILE A 20 2.63 0.10 -14.21
C ILE A 20 1.98 0.61 -12.91
N GLU A 21 0.68 0.88 -12.92
CA GLU A 21 -0.05 1.32 -11.73
C GLU A 21 -0.05 0.25 -10.62
N GLY A 22 -0.16 -1.03 -10.99
CA GLY A 22 0.00 -2.15 -10.06
C GLY A 22 1.40 -2.23 -9.45
N ALA A 23 2.43 -2.10 -10.28
CA ALA A 23 3.82 -2.06 -9.84
C ALA A 23 4.08 -0.88 -8.89
N ILE A 24 3.51 0.29 -9.18
CA ILE A 24 3.55 1.48 -8.33
C ILE A 24 2.86 1.21 -6.99
N LEU A 25 1.68 0.58 -6.99
CA LEU A 25 1.00 0.25 -5.74
C LEU A 25 1.86 -0.69 -4.89
N ALA A 26 2.41 -1.77 -5.47
CA ALA A 26 3.29 -2.67 -4.73
C ALA A 26 4.48 -1.92 -4.11
N SER A 27 5.10 -1.00 -4.85
CA SER A 27 6.16 -0.13 -4.31
C SER A 27 5.68 0.75 -3.15
N ASN A 28 4.45 1.27 -3.20
CA ASN A 28 3.85 2.04 -2.10
C ASN A 28 3.43 1.18 -0.89
N LEU A 29 3.36 -0.14 -1.05
CA LEU A 29 3.17 -1.09 0.06
C LEU A 29 4.51 -1.58 0.65
N ALA A 30 5.65 -1.03 0.21
CA ALA A 30 6.95 -1.32 0.81
C ALA A 30 7.01 -0.87 2.28
N THR A 31 7.66 -1.65 3.14
CA THR A 31 7.84 -1.31 4.56
C THR A 31 9.21 -0.69 4.83
N LYS A 32 10.04 -0.59 3.79
CA LYS A 32 11.35 0.07 3.77
C LYS A 32 11.50 0.84 2.45
N PRO A 33 12.41 1.83 2.37
CA PRO A 33 12.67 2.53 1.12
C PRO A 33 12.99 1.55 -0.02
N LEU A 34 12.26 1.71 -1.13
CA LEU A 34 12.43 0.94 -2.35
C LEU A 34 12.77 1.91 -3.49
N ASP A 35 13.85 1.65 -4.21
CA ASP A 35 14.29 2.51 -5.32
C ASP A 35 13.50 2.18 -6.60
N PRO A 36 12.75 3.14 -7.18
CA PRO A 36 12.01 2.94 -8.43
C PRO A 36 12.88 2.49 -9.60
N GLU A 37 14.11 3.00 -9.70
CA GLU A 37 15.01 2.65 -10.80
C GLU A 37 15.35 1.15 -10.79
N ALA A 38 15.47 0.56 -9.60
CA ALA A 38 15.88 -0.84 -9.44
C ALA A 38 14.81 -1.82 -9.93
N TRP A 39 13.54 -1.63 -9.58
CA TRP A 39 12.48 -2.53 -10.02
C TRP A 39 11.96 -2.20 -11.42
N LEU A 40 12.01 -0.93 -11.85
CA LEU A 40 11.70 -0.56 -13.23
C LEU A 40 12.64 -1.22 -14.24
N ALA A 41 13.93 -1.33 -13.90
CA ALA A 41 14.90 -2.01 -14.76
C ALA A 41 14.57 -3.50 -15.01
N VAL A 42 13.73 -4.12 -14.18
CA VAL A 42 13.29 -5.52 -14.35
C VAL A 42 12.05 -5.59 -15.24
N ILE A 43 11.07 -4.70 -15.04
CA ILE A 43 9.77 -4.78 -15.72
C ILE A 43 9.71 -3.98 -17.03
N ALA A 44 10.58 -2.98 -17.17
CA ALA A 44 10.68 -2.08 -18.31
C ALA A 44 12.17 -1.79 -18.54
N PRO A 45 12.99 -2.75 -19.00
CA PRO A 45 14.43 -2.57 -19.16
C PRO A 45 14.81 -1.45 -20.15
N GLU A 46 13.92 -1.12 -21.07
CA GLU A 46 13.99 0.02 -21.98
C GLU A 46 13.60 1.35 -21.33
N ALA A 47 13.19 1.35 -20.05
CA ALA A 47 12.85 2.53 -19.29
C ALA A 47 14.01 3.53 -19.29
N GLY A 48 13.81 4.64 -19.98
CA GLY A 48 14.68 5.78 -19.86
C GLY A 48 14.48 6.52 -18.53
N LYS A 49 15.36 7.49 -18.26
CA LYS A 49 15.25 8.40 -17.11
C LYS A 49 13.90 9.13 -17.04
N GLU A 50 13.26 9.33 -18.20
CA GLU A 50 11.94 9.93 -18.29
C GLU A 50 10.88 9.09 -17.57
N LEU A 51 10.78 7.79 -17.86
CA LEU A 51 9.81 6.90 -17.22
C LEU A 51 10.07 6.79 -15.71
N VAL A 52 11.33 6.68 -15.29
CA VAL A 52 11.69 6.66 -13.86
C VAL A 52 11.19 7.92 -13.15
N SER A 53 11.34 9.10 -13.77
CA SER A 53 10.85 10.36 -13.19
C SER A 53 9.32 10.39 -13.10
N MET A 54 8.62 9.96 -14.15
CA MET A 54 7.14 9.91 -14.19
C MET A 54 6.59 8.96 -13.13
N VAL A 55 7.17 7.76 -13.03
CA VAL A 55 6.81 6.76 -12.03
C VAL A 55 7.09 7.28 -10.62
N THR A 56 8.22 7.95 -10.40
CA THR A 56 8.53 8.55 -9.09
C THR A 56 7.49 9.60 -8.68
N GLU A 57 7.04 10.44 -9.62
CA GLU A 57 5.97 11.41 -9.35
C GLU A 57 4.63 10.70 -9.06
N GLN A 58 4.30 9.66 -9.83
CA GLN A 58 3.07 8.89 -9.65
C GLN A 58 3.03 8.12 -8.33
N ILE A 59 4.16 7.53 -7.89
CA ILE A 59 4.31 6.90 -6.56
C ILE A 59 3.88 7.88 -5.48
N ASN A 60 4.42 9.10 -5.52
CA ASN A 60 4.08 10.14 -4.54
C ASN A 60 2.60 10.55 -4.64
N ARG A 61 2.05 10.68 -5.85
CA ARG A 61 0.65 11.05 -6.05
C ARG A 61 -0.31 9.98 -5.52
N GLN A 62 -0.07 8.71 -5.86
CA GLN A 62 -0.86 7.57 -5.41
C GLN A 62 -0.81 7.46 -3.88
N HIS A 63 0.39 7.51 -3.29
CA HIS A 63 0.59 7.48 -1.84
C HIS A 63 -0.23 8.59 -1.14
N ASN A 64 -0.13 9.84 -1.62
CA ASN A 64 -0.86 10.96 -1.03
C ASN A 64 -2.39 10.77 -1.06
N LEU A 65 -2.93 10.14 -2.10
CA LEU A 65 -4.37 9.87 -2.22
C LEU A 65 -4.79 8.69 -1.34
N ILE A 66 -3.97 7.64 -1.25
CA ILE A 66 -4.18 6.53 -0.32
C ILE A 66 -4.26 7.05 1.12
N GLN A 67 -3.31 7.90 1.54
CA GLN A 67 -3.29 8.51 2.88
C GLN A 67 -4.51 9.38 3.20
N ARG A 68 -5.28 9.78 2.18
CA ARG A 68 -6.51 10.57 2.31
C ARG A 68 -7.78 9.73 2.09
N ASN A 69 -7.65 8.42 1.87
CA ASN A 69 -8.73 7.53 1.44
C ASN A 69 -9.44 8.03 0.16
N GLU A 70 -8.66 8.62 -0.76
CA GLU A 70 -9.14 9.17 -2.03
C GLU A 70 -8.63 8.36 -3.25
N TYR A 71 -7.94 7.25 -3.00
CA TYR A 71 -7.55 6.28 -4.03
C TYR A 71 -8.49 5.07 -3.95
N LEU A 72 -9.37 4.92 -4.93
CA LEU A 72 -10.23 3.75 -5.11
C LEU A 72 -9.84 3.09 -6.43
N LEU A 73 -9.25 1.90 -6.37
CA LEU A 73 -8.82 1.15 -7.55
C LEU A 73 -9.99 0.87 -8.50
N THR A 74 -11.18 0.63 -7.94
CA THR A 74 -12.42 0.46 -8.72
C THR A 74 -12.75 1.68 -9.58
N ASP A 75 -12.49 2.89 -9.08
CA ASP A 75 -12.64 4.14 -9.85
C ASP A 75 -11.48 4.33 -10.85
N VAL A 76 -10.26 3.92 -10.47
CA VAL A 76 -9.08 4.02 -11.35
C VAL A 76 -9.23 3.18 -12.61
N LEU A 77 -9.84 2.00 -12.49
CA LEU A 77 -10.05 1.03 -13.58
C LEU A 77 -11.48 1.07 -14.15
N ALA A 78 -12.23 2.14 -13.91
CA ALA A 78 -13.63 2.24 -14.33
C ALA A 78 -13.80 2.37 -15.86
N ASP A 79 -12.79 2.89 -16.56
CA ASP A 79 -12.84 3.15 -17.99
C ASP A 79 -12.40 1.93 -18.81
N GLY A 80 -13.30 0.97 -19.04
CA GLY A 80 -13.09 -0.17 -19.93
C GLY A 80 -13.59 -1.49 -19.35
N ASP A 81 -12.96 -2.61 -19.75
CA ASP A 81 -13.21 -3.91 -19.11
C ASP A 81 -12.43 -3.99 -17.79
N PHE A 82 -13.15 -3.92 -16.68
CA PHE A 82 -12.56 -3.95 -15.36
C PHE A 82 -11.76 -5.23 -15.09
N ASN A 83 -12.22 -6.40 -15.55
CA ASN A 83 -11.54 -7.66 -15.23
C ASN A 83 -10.21 -7.77 -15.98
N GLU A 84 -10.19 -7.40 -17.26
CA GLU A 84 -8.97 -7.36 -18.07
C GLU A 84 -7.96 -6.36 -17.48
N GLN A 85 -8.43 -5.15 -17.16
CA GLN A 85 -7.58 -4.12 -16.56
C GLN A 85 -7.08 -4.49 -15.16
N PHE A 86 -7.90 -5.16 -14.37
CA PHE A 86 -7.53 -5.59 -13.04
C PHE A 86 -6.53 -6.76 -13.07
N ALA A 87 -6.61 -7.64 -14.07
CA ALA A 87 -5.61 -8.66 -14.33
C ALA A 87 -4.25 -8.03 -14.68
N ASP A 88 -4.20 -7.10 -15.64
CA ASP A 88 -2.99 -6.34 -16.00
C ASP A 88 -2.36 -5.64 -14.77
N PHE A 89 -3.20 -4.96 -14.00
CA PHE A 89 -2.80 -4.31 -12.76
C PHE A 89 -2.22 -5.33 -11.76
N ALA A 90 -2.87 -6.47 -11.58
CA ALA A 90 -2.42 -7.51 -10.68
C ALA A 90 -1.06 -8.10 -11.11
N GLU A 91 -0.85 -8.32 -12.41
CA GLU A 91 0.44 -8.78 -12.94
C GLU A 91 1.57 -7.80 -12.59
N GLY A 92 1.36 -6.51 -12.85
CA GLY A 92 2.35 -5.48 -12.54
C GLY A 92 2.66 -5.37 -11.05
N PHE A 93 1.63 -5.50 -10.19
CA PHE A 93 1.81 -5.59 -8.75
C PHE A 93 2.70 -6.79 -8.37
N MET A 94 2.38 -7.97 -8.90
CA MET A 94 3.06 -9.21 -8.58
C MET A 94 4.51 -9.26 -9.10
N MET A 95 4.87 -8.44 -10.07
CA MET A 95 6.26 -8.29 -10.53
C MET A 95 7.17 -7.60 -9.50
N VAL A 96 6.64 -6.67 -8.70
CA VAL A 96 7.40 -5.94 -7.67
C VAL A 96 7.25 -6.60 -6.30
N TRP A 97 6.14 -7.28 -6.06
CA TRP A 97 5.78 -7.86 -4.77
C TRP A 97 6.87 -8.74 -4.12
N PRO A 98 7.61 -9.63 -4.82
CA PRO A 98 8.61 -10.48 -4.17
C PRO A 98 9.67 -9.70 -3.37
N THR A 99 10.12 -8.55 -3.90
CA THR A 99 11.07 -7.68 -3.19
C THR A 99 10.43 -7.00 -1.98
N VAL A 100 9.15 -6.63 -2.10
CA VAL A 100 8.39 -6.01 -1.01
C VAL A 100 8.09 -7.03 0.09
N GLU A 101 7.73 -8.25 -0.27
CA GLU A 101 7.43 -9.36 0.65
C GLU A 101 8.59 -9.66 1.59
N GLU A 102 9.83 -9.67 1.09
CA GLU A 102 11.02 -9.84 1.93
C GLU A 102 11.09 -8.78 3.05
N GLN A 103 10.63 -7.56 2.78
CA GLN A 103 10.59 -6.50 3.79
C GLN A 103 9.49 -6.77 4.82
N TRP A 104 8.30 -7.18 4.36
CA TRP A 104 7.17 -7.55 5.22
C TRP A 104 7.53 -8.69 6.19
N GLN A 105 8.34 -9.66 5.76
CA GLN A 105 8.83 -10.75 6.63
C GLN A 105 9.70 -10.24 7.80
N THR A 106 10.26 -9.04 7.70
CA THR A 106 11.12 -8.46 8.75
C THR A 106 10.39 -7.58 9.74
N VAL A 107 9.10 -7.31 9.53
CA VAL A 107 8.29 -6.43 10.39
C VAL A 107 7.18 -7.22 11.07
N THR A 108 6.86 -6.86 12.31
CA THR A 108 5.77 -7.49 13.05
C THR A 108 4.48 -6.71 12.85
N MET A 109 3.46 -7.37 12.29
CA MET A 109 2.17 -6.78 11.99
C MET A 109 1.07 -7.39 12.85
N ALA A 110 -0.03 -6.65 13.03
CA ALA A 110 -1.22 -7.21 13.65
C ALA A 110 -1.84 -8.31 12.75
N ASP A 111 -2.44 -9.32 13.37
CA ASP A 111 -3.06 -10.45 12.65
C ASP A 111 -4.12 -9.96 11.64
N GLY A 112 -4.94 -8.97 12.02
CA GLY A 112 -5.93 -8.38 11.12
C GLY A 112 -5.32 -7.79 9.84
N THR A 113 -4.18 -7.09 9.95
CA THR A 113 -3.45 -6.54 8.81
C THR A 113 -2.90 -7.64 7.91
N LEU A 114 -2.32 -8.69 8.50
CA LEU A 114 -1.82 -9.83 7.72
C LEU A 114 -2.94 -10.54 6.97
N ARG A 115 -4.14 -10.63 7.56
CA ARG A 115 -5.32 -11.16 6.88
C ARG A 115 -5.78 -10.29 5.72
N MET A 116 -5.77 -8.96 5.87
CA MET A 116 -6.07 -8.04 4.76
C MET A 116 -5.04 -8.14 3.64
N LEU A 117 -3.76 -8.24 3.99
CA LEU A 117 -2.70 -8.44 3.01
C LEU A 117 -2.87 -9.78 2.28
N GLN A 118 -3.10 -10.87 3.00
CA GLN A 118 -3.35 -12.17 2.39
C GLN A 118 -4.57 -12.14 1.47
N ALA A 119 -5.67 -11.52 1.90
CA ALA A 119 -6.86 -11.38 1.07
C ALA A 119 -6.59 -10.53 -0.19
N LEU A 120 -5.81 -9.45 -0.08
CA LEU A 120 -5.39 -8.65 -1.23
C LEU A 120 -4.58 -9.50 -2.22
N LEU A 121 -3.53 -10.19 -1.76
CA LEU A 121 -2.69 -11.03 -2.61
C LEU A 121 -3.50 -12.15 -3.26
N THR A 122 -4.38 -12.82 -2.53
CA THR A 122 -5.27 -13.83 -3.09
C THR A 122 -6.19 -13.25 -4.15
N THR A 123 -6.74 -12.06 -3.93
CA THR A 123 -7.61 -11.38 -4.91
C THR A 123 -6.84 -11.06 -6.20
N LEU A 124 -5.59 -10.59 -6.09
CA LEU A 124 -4.72 -10.30 -7.24
C LEU A 124 -4.33 -11.59 -8.00
N MET A 125 -3.97 -12.66 -7.29
CA MET A 125 -3.67 -13.95 -7.93
C MET A 125 -4.89 -14.53 -8.66
N LEU A 126 -6.08 -14.43 -8.08
CA LEU A 126 -7.34 -14.82 -8.75
C LEU A 126 -7.63 -13.95 -9.98
N ALA A 127 -7.28 -12.67 -9.96
CA ALA A 127 -7.43 -11.80 -11.13
C ALA A 127 -6.52 -12.19 -12.29
N ILE A 128 -5.30 -12.67 -11.99
CA ILE A 128 -4.33 -13.13 -13.01
C ILE A 128 -4.75 -14.48 -13.59
N ASP A 129 -4.97 -15.48 -12.74
CA ASP A 129 -5.39 -16.83 -13.16
C ASP A 129 -6.24 -17.48 -12.06
N GLU A 130 -7.56 -17.30 -12.17
CA GLU A 130 -8.51 -17.82 -11.20
C GLU A 130 -8.45 -19.36 -11.11
N GLU A 131 -8.39 -20.05 -12.26
CA GLU A 131 -8.40 -21.51 -12.31
C GLU A 131 -7.16 -22.09 -11.62
N GLN A 132 -5.97 -21.61 -11.99
CA GLN A 132 -4.72 -22.10 -11.41
C GLN A 132 -4.64 -21.77 -9.92
N THR A 133 -5.05 -20.57 -9.51
CA THR A 133 -5.03 -20.15 -8.10
C THR A 133 -5.96 -21.02 -7.25
N GLN A 134 -7.16 -21.32 -7.74
CA GLN A 134 -8.09 -22.23 -7.07
C GLN A 134 -7.54 -23.65 -6.96
N GLN A 135 -6.91 -24.17 -8.02
CA GLN A 135 -6.27 -25.49 -8.00
C GLN A 135 -5.16 -25.57 -6.94
N GLN A 136 -4.33 -24.53 -6.81
CA GLN A 136 -3.28 -24.46 -5.80
C GLN A 136 -3.86 -24.42 -4.37
N MET A 137 -4.92 -23.66 -4.15
CA MET A 137 -5.60 -23.60 -2.86
C MET A 137 -6.22 -24.95 -2.47
N ILE A 138 -6.86 -25.64 -3.41
CA ILE A 138 -7.39 -27.00 -3.21
C ILE A 138 -6.27 -27.97 -2.88
N ALA A 139 -5.15 -27.90 -3.60
CA ALA A 139 -3.98 -28.73 -3.32
C ALA A 139 -3.36 -28.45 -1.94
N ALA A 140 -3.48 -27.21 -1.44
CA ALA A 140 -3.10 -26.82 -0.08
C ALA A 140 -4.14 -27.23 0.99
N GLY A 141 -5.26 -27.83 0.60
CA GLY A 141 -6.28 -28.37 1.50
C GLY A 141 -7.51 -27.48 1.71
N LEU A 142 -7.69 -26.43 0.91
CA LEU A 142 -8.89 -25.58 0.97
C LEU A 142 -10.02 -26.19 0.13
N GLU A 143 -11.04 -26.76 0.78
CA GLU A 143 -12.13 -27.47 0.08
C GLU A 143 -12.97 -26.57 -0.82
N ASN A 144 -13.22 -25.32 -0.40
CA ASN A 144 -14.03 -24.35 -1.13
C ASN A 144 -13.22 -23.06 -1.29
N PRO A 145 -12.36 -22.96 -2.32
CA PRO A 145 -11.64 -21.72 -2.58
C PRO A 145 -12.61 -20.61 -3.01
N PRO A 146 -12.33 -19.34 -2.64
CA PRO A 146 -13.12 -18.20 -3.13
C PRO A 146 -12.90 -17.99 -4.64
N SER A 147 -13.90 -17.40 -5.29
CA SER A 147 -13.77 -16.82 -6.63
C SER A 147 -13.27 -15.39 -6.55
N LEU A 148 -12.82 -14.83 -7.68
CA LEU A 148 -12.49 -13.41 -7.76
C LEU A 148 -13.68 -12.53 -7.32
N GLN A 149 -14.88 -12.90 -7.76
CA GLN A 149 -16.11 -12.16 -7.51
C GLN A 149 -16.45 -12.05 -6.01
N ASP A 150 -16.05 -13.03 -5.20
CA ASP A 150 -16.29 -13.04 -3.75
C ASP A 150 -15.43 -12.01 -3.01
N LEU A 151 -14.27 -11.65 -3.55
CA LEU A 151 -13.26 -10.84 -2.87
C LEU A 151 -13.11 -9.44 -3.47
N VAL A 152 -13.27 -9.30 -4.79
CA VAL A 152 -12.94 -8.07 -5.51
C VAL A 152 -13.70 -6.84 -5.02
N GLY A 153 -14.92 -7.01 -4.50
CA GLY A 153 -15.71 -5.91 -3.91
C GLY A 153 -15.10 -5.29 -2.64
N GLN A 154 -14.06 -5.89 -2.07
CA GLN A 154 -13.34 -5.39 -0.89
C GLN A 154 -11.95 -4.83 -1.24
N VAL A 155 -11.55 -4.81 -2.51
CA VAL A 155 -10.17 -4.49 -2.91
C VAL A 155 -9.70 -3.12 -2.42
N ASP A 156 -10.56 -2.11 -2.49
CA ASP A 156 -10.25 -0.75 -2.05
C ASP A 156 -9.97 -0.67 -0.54
N LEU A 157 -10.76 -1.41 0.25
CA LEU A 157 -10.57 -1.51 1.69
C LEU A 157 -9.26 -2.23 2.01
N MET A 158 -9.01 -3.37 1.36
CA MET A 158 -7.78 -4.14 1.56
C MET A 158 -6.53 -3.32 1.24
N ILE A 159 -6.55 -2.56 0.13
CA ILE A 159 -5.46 -1.66 -0.25
C ILE A 159 -5.24 -0.59 0.84
N SER A 160 -6.30 0.07 1.28
CA SER A 160 -6.22 1.15 2.28
C SER A 160 -5.61 0.66 3.61
N GLU A 161 -6.08 -0.48 4.11
CA GLU A 161 -5.59 -1.07 5.36
C GLU A 161 -4.12 -1.51 5.27
N VAL A 162 -3.73 -2.17 4.17
CA VAL A 162 -2.37 -2.65 3.96
C VAL A 162 -1.40 -1.48 3.75
N ALA A 163 -1.80 -0.45 3.00
CA ALA A 163 -0.97 0.72 2.77
C ALA A 163 -0.74 1.54 4.04
N LEU A 164 -1.75 1.69 4.90
CA LEU A 164 -1.59 2.33 6.19
C LEU A 164 -0.55 1.60 7.04
N ALA A 165 -0.63 0.27 7.12
CA ALA A 165 0.33 -0.53 7.87
C ALA A 165 1.75 -0.46 7.28
N ALA A 166 1.87 -0.43 5.95
CA ALA A 166 3.15 -0.25 5.26
C ALA A 166 3.81 1.08 5.63
N ASP A 167 3.03 2.17 5.61
CA ASP A 167 3.51 3.51 5.96
C ASP A 167 3.94 3.61 7.43
N GLU A 168 3.14 3.06 8.35
CA GLU A 168 3.50 3.00 9.77
C GLU A 168 4.83 2.23 10.01
N ALA A 169 5.04 1.15 9.26
CA ALA A 169 6.27 0.38 9.30
C ALA A 169 7.46 1.17 8.71
N MET A 170 7.26 1.87 7.58
CA MET A 170 8.28 2.66 6.90
C MET A 170 8.74 3.87 7.74
N LEU A 171 7.82 4.58 8.38
CA LEU A 171 8.12 5.68 9.30
C LEU A 171 8.76 5.18 10.61
N GLY A 172 8.70 3.86 10.85
CA GLY A 172 9.38 3.15 11.92
C GLY A 172 8.78 3.47 13.28
N ASN A 173 7.51 3.10 13.52
CA ASN A 173 6.85 3.27 14.83
C ASN A 173 7.14 4.62 15.49
N LYS A 174 7.29 5.68 14.69
CA LYS A 174 7.48 7.06 15.15
C LYS A 174 6.13 7.68 15.52
N SER A 175 5.23 6.90 16.11
CA SER A 175 4.53 7.39 17.28
C SER A 175 5.59 7.58 18.39
N GLN A 176 6.49 8.56 18.20
CA GLN A 176 6.88 9.34 19.35
C GLN A 176 5.55 9.79 19.93
N SER A 177 5.13 9.17 21.04
CA SER A 177 4.13 9.78 21.89
C SER A 177 4.66 11.20 22.10
N VAL A 178 4.06 12.15 21.38
CA VAL A 178 4.45 13.54 21.49
C VAL A 178 4.00 13.87 22.89
N ASN A 179 4.92 13.80 23.86
CA ASN A 179 4.57 14.13 25.23
C ASN A 179 4.07 15.57 25.17
N PRO A 180 2.76 15.81 25.32
CA PRO A 180 2.19 17.15 25.14
C PRO A 180 2.69 18.11 26.24
N PHE A 181 3.36 17.57 27.26
CA PHE A 181 3.96 18.30 28.36
C PHE A 181 5.50 18.40 28.26
N LYS A 182 6.09 18.04 27.11
CA LYS A 182 7.54 18.19 26.87
C LYS A 182 7.92 19.67 26.99
N GLY A 183 8.75 20.00 27.98
CA GLY A 183 9.20 21.37 28.26
C GLY A 183 8.43 22.09 29.38
N ILE A 184 7.40 21.48 29.96
CA ILE A 184 6.68 22.04 31.13
C ILE A 184 7.42 21.63 32.41
N GLY A 185 7.87 22.62 33.18
CA GLY A 185 8.48 22.40 34.48
C GLY A 185 7.48 21.87 35.50
N ARG A 186 7.91 20.96 36.39
CA ARG A 186 7.05 20.36 37.43
C ARG A 186 6.36 21.40 38.34
N ASN A 187 6.92 22.60 38.46
CA ASN A 187 6.38 23.68 39.28
C ASN A 187 5.62 24.75 38.49
N ASP A 188 5.57 24.66 37.16
CA ASP A 188 4.89 25.63 36.30
C ASP A 188 3.37 25.52 36.43
N PRO A 189 2.62 26.58 36.08
CA PRO A 189 1.16 26.49 35.95
C PRO A 189 0.77 25.33 35.02
N CYS A 190 -0.18 24.52 35.45
CA CYS A 190 -0.63 23.37 34.67
C CYS A 190 -1.40 23.84 33.42
N PRO A 191 -1.09 23.33 32.21
CA PRO A 191 -1.69 23.81 30.96
C PRO A 191 -3.18 23.46 30.81
N CYS A 192 -3.74 22.63 31.70
CA CYS A 192 -5.18 22.33 31.75
C CYS A 192 -6.01 23.40 32.46
N GLU A 193 -5.42 24.57 32.76
CA GLU A 193 -6.05 25.74 33.38
C GLU A 193 -6.70 25.49 34.76
N SER A 194 -6.35 24.38 35.42
CA SER A 194 -6.85 24.04 36.76
C SER A 194 -6.42 25.01 37.89
N GLY A 195 -5.56 25.98 37.60
CA GLY A 195 -4.95 26.89 38.57
C GLY A 195 -3.88 26.23 39.48
N LYS A 196 -3.55 24.96 39.27
CA LYS A 196 -2.57 24.19 40.06
C LYS A 196 -1.21 24.13 39.36
N LYS A 197 -0.14 23.85 40.11
CA LYS A 197 1.18 23.51 39.53
C LYS A 197 1.12 22.15 38.81
N PHE A 198 1.90 21.96 37.74
CA PHE A 198 1.88 20.75 36.92
C PHE A 198 1.99 19.45 37.74
N LYS A 199 2.92 19.39 38.71
CA LYS A 199 3.10 18.22 39.60
C LYS A 199 1.91 17.88 40.50
N GLN A 200 0.97 18.80 40.68
CA GLN A 200 -0.22 18.61 41.53
C GLN A 200 -1.49 18.36 40.69
N CYS A 201 -1.36 18.30 39.36
CA CYS A 201 -2.46 18.09 38.43
C CYS A 201 -2.07 17.06 37.35
N CYS A 202 -1.91 17.46 36.08
CA CYS A 202 -1.64 16.53 34.97
C CYS A 202 -0.33 15.74 35.17
N GLY A 203 0.67 16.30 35.85
CA GLY A 203 1.93 15.64 36.19
C GLY A 203 1.96 14.91 37.53
N LYS A 204 0.80 14.65 38.15
CA LYS A 204 0.72 13.99 39.47
C LYS A 204 1.09 12.50 39.41
N ASN A 205 0.89 11.87 38.25
CA ASN A 205 1.17 10.45 37.98
C ASN A 205 2.07 10.25 36.74
N SER A 206 2.74 11.31 36.28
CA SER A 206 3.68 11.29 35.15
C SER A 206 5.13 11.19 35.62
#